data_AF-A0A090QM65-F1
#
_entry.id   AF-A0A090QM65-F1
#
_cell.length_a   1.000
_cell.length_b   1.000
_cell.length_c   1.000
_cell.angle_alpha   90.00
_cell.angle_beta   90.00
_cell.angle_gamma   90.00
#
_symmetry.space_group_name_H-M   'P 1'
#
loop_
_entity.id
_entity.type
_entity.pdbx_description
1 polymer ?
#
loop_
_entity_poly.entity_id
_entity_poly.type
_entity_poly.pdbx_seq_one_letter_code
_entity_poly.pdbx_strand_id
1 'polypeptide(L)'
;MMNPYQLYLVTDDQQDLETLKHVVAEAIKGGVTMVQVREKHGDVRAFIERAQAVKAILQGTGVPLIINDRVDVALAVDADGVHLGQSDMPADLARQLIGDQKILGLSVENDQQLLDAEAMPVDYLGSVPSLLRRPKPISRKRGALTAWHKPSLRVRSRLSPLVVSICRTLLIFMPLAQTVSP
;
A
#
# COMPACT_ATOMS: atom_id res chain seq x y z
N MET A 1 10.38 -11.78 -13.07
CA MET A 1 9.33 -10.76 -12.89
C MET A 1 9.79 -9.79 -11.81
N MET A 2 9.58 -8.49 -12.00
CA MET A 2 9.89 -7.45 -11.01
C MET A 2 8.93 -7.60 -9.82
N ASN A 3 9.44 -7.44 -8.59
CA ASN A 3 8.60 -7.44 -7.39
C ASN A 3 7.91 -6.06 -7.30
N PRO A 4 6.57 -5.96 -7.46
CA PRO A 4 5.91 -4.66 -7.52
C PRO A 4 5.88 -3.95 -6.16
N TYR A 5 6.18 -4.64 -5.07
CA TYR A 5 6.10 -4.12 -3.71
C TYR A 5 7.40 -3.45 -3.20
N GLN A 6 8.40 -3.24 -4.06
CA GLN A 6 9.71 -2.71 -3.65
C GLN A 6 9.66 -1.23 -3.28
N LEU A 7 9.01 -0.41 -4.10
CA LEU A 7 8.82 1.01 -3.88
C LEU A 7 7.38 1.39 -4.24
N TYR A 8 6.55 1.58 -3.21
CA TYR A 8 5.12 1.82 -3.36
C TYR A 8 4.78 3.29 -3.07
N LEU A 9 4.40 4.03 -4.11
CA LEU A 9 3.90 5.40 -3.97
C LEU A 9 2.42 5.39 -3.59
N VAL A 10 2.04 6.15 -2.56
CA VAL A 10 0.65 6.50 -2.27
C VAL A 10 0.48 8.01 -2.47
N THR A 11 -0.49 8.40 -3.29
CA THR A 11 -0.70 9.81 -3.65
C THR A 11 -1.35 10.61 -2.53
N ASP A 12 -1.11 11.91 -2.52
CA ASP A 12 -1.78 12.85 -1.63
C ASP A 12 -3.04 13.41 -2.31
N ASP A 13 -4.15 13.47 -1.57
CA ASP A 13 -5.45 13.95 -2.07
C ASP A 13 -5.58 15.48 -2.02
N GLN A 14 -4.63 16.17 -1.39
CA GLN A 14 -4.59 17.64 -1.36
C GLN A 14 -3.92 18.25 -2.60
N GLN A 15 -3.29 17.44 -3.45
CA GLN A 15 -2.61 17.91 -4.66
C GLN A 15 -3.59 18.09 -5.80
N ASP A 16 -3.46 19.19 -6.56
CA ASP A 16 -4.15 19.34 -7.83
C ASP A 16 -3.74 18.28 -8.87
N LEU A 17 -4.49 18.20 -9.96
CA LEU A 17 -4.32 17.16 -10.97
C LEU A 17 -2.97 17.26 -11.70
N GLU A 18 -2.47 18.47 -11.99
CA GLU A 18 -1.20 18.63 -12.69
C GLU A 18 -0.01 18.29 -11.80
N THR A 19 -0.08 18.65 -10.52
CA THR A 19 0.91 18.26 -9.50
C THR A 19 0.93 16.75 -9.32
N LEU A 20 -0.25 16.11 -9.23
CA LEU A 20 -0.37 14.65 -9.16
C LEU A 20 0.33 13.98 -10.35
N LYS A 21 0.01 14.41 -11.58
CA LYS A 21 0.60 13.88 -12.81
C LYS A 21 2.11 14.04 -12.81
N HIS A 22 2.62 15.20 -12.41
CA HIS A 22 4.05 15.46 -12.32
C HIS A 22 4.74 14.54 -11.31
N VAL A 23 4.21 14.43 -10.09
CA VAL A 23 4.78 13.58 -9.03
C VAL A 23 4.84 12.11 -9.46
N VAL A 24 3.77 11.60 -10.08
CA VAL A 24 3.74 10.21 -10.57
C VAL A 24 4.78 10.00 -11.67
N ALA A 25 4.89 10.92 -12.62
CA ALA A 25 5.88 10.82 -13.70
C ALA A 25 7.32 10.82 -13.17
N GLU A 26 7.64 11.68 -12.20
CA GLU A 26 8.97 11.70 -11.56
C GLU A 26 9.21 10.46 -10.70
N ALA A 27 8.19 9.94 -10.02
CA ALA A 27 8.30 8.71 -9.23
C ALA A 27 8.63 7.50 -10.12
N ILE A 28 8.05 7.42 -11.32
CA ILE A 28 8.39 6.37 -12.32
C ILE A 28 9.86 6.47 -12.72
N LYS A 29 10.37 7.67 -13.01
CA LYS A 29 11.80 7.88 -13.28
C LYS A 29 12.68 7.50 -12.09
N GLY A 30 12.18 7.71 -10.87
CA GLY A 30 12.80 7.32 -9.62
C GLY A 30 12.75 5.81 -9.30
N GLY A 31 12.08 5.01 -10.14
CA GLY A 31 12.02 3.55 -9.96
C GLY A 31 10.87 3.07 -9.07
N VAL A 32 9.77 3.82 -8.98
CA VAL A 32 8.55 3.33 -8.31
C VAL A 32 8.06 2.04 -8.98
N THR A 33 7.65 1.06 -8.17
CA THR A 33 7.21 -0.25 -8.65
C THR A 33 5.72 -0.48 -8.49
N MET A 34 5.00 0.43 -7.82
CA MET A 34 3.54 0.45 -7.69
C MET A 34 3.04 1.86 -7.34
N VAL A 35 1.85 2.23 -7.81
CA VAL A 35 1.22 3.52 -7.48
C VAL A 35 -0.19 3.29 -6.95
N GLN A 36 -0.51 3.89 -5.81
CA GLN A 36 -1.86 3.93 -5.23
C GLN A 36 -2.43 5.33 -5.36
N VAL A 37 -3.58 5.46 -6.02
CA VAL A 37 -4.33 6.71 -6.01
C VAL A 37 -5.28 6.71 -4.82
N ARG A 38 -5.09 7.70 -3.96
CA ARG A 38 -5.89 7.92 -2.75
C ARG A 38 -6.61 9.26 -2.85
N GLU A 39 -7.91 9.23 -2.59
CA GLU A 39 -8.78 10.40 -2.60
C GLU A 39 -9.80 10.29 -1.45
N LYS A 40 -9.72 11.19 -0.46
CA LYS A 40 -10.67 11.21 0.67
C LYS A 40 -11.65 12.39 0.66
N HIS A 41 -11.34 13.45 -0.07
CA HIS A 41 -12.06 14.72 0.03
C HIS A 41 -12.83 15.07 -1.24
N GLY A 42 -12.39 14.56 -2.39
CA GLY A 42 -13.05 14.70 -3.67
C GLY A 42 -14.32 13.86 -3.79
N ASP A 43 -15.19 14.25 -4.73
CA ASP A 43 -16.31 13.41 -5.13
C ASP A 43 -15.84 12.22 -5.99
N VAL A 44 -16.77 11.31 -6.29
CA VAL A 44 -16.48 10.11 -7.08
C VAL A 44 -15.98 10.46 -8.49
N ARG A 45 -16.47 11.55 -9.08
CA ARG A 45 -16.08 11.98 -10.42
C ARG A 45 -14.63 12.45 -10.45
N ALA A 46 -14.24 13.27 -9.48
CA ALA A 46 -12.88 13.73 -9.30
C ALA A 46 -11.92 12.55 -9.04
N PHE A 47 -12.35 11.56 -8.26
CA PHE A 47 -11.55 10.36 -8.04
C PHE A 47 -11.34 9.57 -9.34
N ILE A 48 -12.40 9.35 -10.12
CA ILE A 48 -12.29 8.67 -11.44
C ILE A 48 -11.35 9.45 -12.37
N GLU A 49 -11.48 10.77 -12.45
CA GLU A 49 -10.62 11.62 -13.28
C GLU A 49 -9.14 11.49 -12.89
N ARG A 50 -8.84 11.59 -11.59
CA ARG A 50 -7.48 11.43 -11.05
C ARG A 50 -6.92 10.04 -11.35
N ALA A 51 -7.71 9.00 -11.12
CA ALA A 51 -7.31 7.62 -11.37
C ALA A 51 -7.05 7.36 -12.86
N GLN A 52 -7.88 7.88 -13.76
CA GLN A 52 -7.67 7.77 -15.21
C GLN A 52 -6.42 8.52 -15.67
N ALA A 53 -6.16 9.71 -15.15
CA ALA A 53 -4.95 10.48 -15.46
C ALA A 53 -3.69 9.71 -15.05
N VAL A 54 -3.69 9.11 -13.86
CA VAL A 54 -2.58 8.27 -13.39
C VAL A 54 -2.45 6.99 -14.22
N LYS A 55 -3.56 6.31 -14.56
CA LYS A 55 -3.55 5.12 -15.42
C LYS A 55 -2.90 5.39 -16.77
N ALA A 56 -3.21 6.54 -17.38
CA ALA A 56 -2.62 6.95 -18.66
C ALA A 56 -1.10 7.13 -18.57
N ILE A 57 -0.59 7.69 -17.47
CA ILE A 57 0.87 7.85 -17.24
C ILE A 57 1.55 6.49 -17.04
N LEU A 58 0.88 5.54 -16.40
CA LEU A 58 1.43 4.21 -16.11
C LEU A 58 1.38 3.26 -17.31
N GLN A 59 0.64 3.60 -18.37
CA GLN A 59 0.47 2.74 -19.54
C GLN A 59 1.83 2.38 -20.18
N GLY A 60 2.08 1.08 -20.34
CA GLY A 60 3.31 0.56 -20.93
C GLY A 60 4.53 0.55 -19.99
N THR A 61 4.42 1.06 -18.77
CA THR A 61 5.52 1.05 -17.78
C THR A 61 5.63 -0.29 -17.04
N GLY A 62 4.54 -1.05 -16.97
CA GLY A 62 4.44 -2.25 -16.15
C GLY A 62 4.24 -1.99 -14.64
N VAL A 63 4.13 -0.72 -14.24
CA VAL A 63 3.82 -0.32 -12.85
C VAL A 63 2.31 -0.38 -12.63
N PRO A 64 1.80 -1.22 -11.70
CA PRO A 64 0.37 -1.37 -11.48
C PRO A 64 -0.23 -0.17 -10.75
N LEU A 65 -1.48 0.14 -11.12
CA LEU A 65 -2.36 1.12 -10.47
C LEU A 65 -3.27 0.45 -9.45
N ILE A 66 -3.19 0.90 -8.21
CA ILE A 66 -4.07 0.50 -7.12
C ILE A 66 -4.99 1.67 -6.74
N ILE A 67 -6.27 1.40 -6.51
CA ILE A 67 -7.22 2.38 -5.98
C ILE A 67 -7.40 2.16 -4.48
N ASN A 68 -7.35 3.25 -3.70
CA ASN A 68 -7.57 3.19 -2.26
C ASN A 68 -9.08 3.15 -1.93
N ASP A 69 -9.49 2.23 -1.04
CA ASP A 69 -10.80 2.02 -0.40
C ASP A 69 -11.98 1.72 -1.35
N ARG A 70 -12.01 2.30 -2.55
CA ARG A 70 -13.16 2.35 -3.47
C ARG A 70 -13.10 1.30 -4.57
N VAL A 71 -13.68 0.14 -4.29
CA VAL A 71 -13.80 -0.99 -5.25
C VAL A 71 -14.58 -0.58 -6.51
N ASP A 72 -15.63 0.21 -6.38
CA ASP A 72 -16.42 0.70 -7.50
C ASP A 72 -15.62 1.61 -8.44
N VAL A 73 -14.77 2.49 -7.90
CA VAL A 73 -13.84 3.32 -8.69
C VAL A 73 -12.79 2.45 -9.37
N ALA A 74 -12.23 1.46 -8.66
CA ALA A 74 -11.27 0.50 -9.22
C ALA A 74 -11.85 -0.22 -10.45
N LEU A 75 -13.10 -0.68 -10.38
CA LEU A 75 -13.80 -1.31 -11.49
C LEU A 75 -14.09 -0.32 -12.62
N ALA A 76 -14.55 0.89 -12.30
CA ALA A 76 -14.91 1.91 -13.29
C ALA A 76 -13.73 2.35 -14.17
N VAL A 77 -12.52 2.40 -13.60
CA VAL A 77 -11.29 2.76 -14.34
C VAL A 77 -10.50 1.54 -14.81
N ASP A 78 -10.99 0.33 -14.51
CA ASP A 78 -10.30 -0.93 -14.75
C ASP A 78 -8.87 -0.93 -14.17
N ALA A 79 -8.72 -0.52 -12.91
CA ALA A 79 -7.44 -0.52 -12.21
C ALA A 79 -6.88 -1.94 -12.05
N ASP A 80 -5.58 -2.06 -11.81
CA ASP A 80 -4.91 -3.34 -11.59
C ASP A 80 -5.26 -3.94 -10.23
N GLY A 81 -5.73 -3.12 -9.28
CA GLY A 81 -6.15 -3.59 -7.97
C GLY A 81 -6.75 -2.54 -7.05
N VAL A 82 -7.04 -2.96 -5.83
CA VAL A 82 -7.58 -2.13 -4.75
C VAL A 82 -6.82 -2.38 -3.45
N HIS A 83 -6.68 -1.34 -2.62
CA HIS A 83 -6.18 -1.45 -1.25
C HIS A 83 -7.29 -1.06 -0.29
N LEU A 84 -7.57 -1.88 0.72
CA LEU A 84 -8.66 -1.69 1.66
C LEU A 84 -8.16 -1.50 3.09
N GLY A 85 -8.80 -0.60 3.81
CA GLY A 85 -8.75 -0.49 5.26
C GLY A 85 -9.69 -1.47 5.96
N GLN A 86 -9.54 -1.57 7.28
CA GLN A 86 -10.34 -2.47 8.13
C GLN A 86 -11.82 -2.08 8.21
N SER A 87 -12.14 -0.81 7.94
CA SER A 87 -13.51 -0.28 7.94
C SER A 87 -14.18 -0.26 6.57
N ASP A 88 -13.47 -0.70 5.52
CA ASP A 88 -13.95 -0.61 4.15
C ASP A 88 -14.74 -1.88 3.76
N MET A 89 -14.95 -2.09 2.46
CA MET A 89 -15.58 -3.31 1.98
C MET A 89 -14.83 -4.55 2.50
N PRO A 90 -15.53 -5.60 2.99
CA PRO A 90 -14.86 -6.84 3.39
C PRO A 90 -14.05 -7.45 2.24
N ALA A 91 -12.84 -7.92 2.55
CA ALA A 91 -11.90 -8.44 1.55
C ALA A 91 -12.49 -9.59 0.70
N ASP A 92 -13.28 -10.48 1.32
CA ASP A 92 -13.95 -11.57 0.60
C ASP A 92 -14.92 -11.05 -0.47
N LEU A 93 -15.69 -10.02 -0.14
CA LEU A 93 -16.64 -9.41 -1.07
C LEU A 93 -15.91 -8.63 -2.16
N ALA A 94 -14.86 -7.90 -1.80
CA ALA A 94 -14.01 -7.23 -2.78
C ALA A 94 -13.40 -8.22 -3.77
N ARG A 95 -12.86 -9.36 -3.29
CA ARG A 95 -12.34 -10.43 -4.14
C ARG A 95 -13.39 -10.95 -5.13
N GLN A 96 -14.61 -11.20 -4.67
CA GLN A 96 -15.70 -11.65 -5.54
C GLN A 96 -16.02 -10.65 -6.66
N LEU A 97 -15.90 -9.35 -6.40
CA LEU A 97 -16.19 -8.29 -7.37
C LEU A 97 -15.05 -8.05 -8.37
N ILE A 98 -13.80 -8.04 -7.89
CA ILE A 98 -12.64 -7.71 -8.73
C ILE A 98 -12.05 -8.93 -9.46
N GLY A 99 -12.45 -10.14 -9.05
CA GLY A 99 -11.96 -11.41 -9.57
C GLY A 99 -10.56 -11.80 -9.08
N ASP A 100 -10.07 -12.94 -9.53
CA ASP A 100 -8.81 -13.54 -9.04
C ASP A 100 -7.55 -12.92 -9.65
N GLN A 101 -7.69 -12.08 -10.68
CA GLN A 101 -6.54 -11.53 -11.43
C GLN A 101 -6.10 -10.16 -10.93
N LYS A 102 -7.00 -9.38 -10.32
CA LYS A 102 -6.70 -8.05 -9.80
C LYS A 102 -6.07 -8.14 -8.41
N ILE A 103 -5.16 -7.22 -8.11
CA ILE A 103 -4.43 -7.18 -6.85
C ILE A 103 -5.35 -6.69 -5.73
N LEU A 104 -5.35 -7.37 -4.58
CA LEU A 104 -6.08 -6.98 -3.38
C LEU A 104 -5.12 -6.77 -2.20
N GLY A 105 -5.00 -5.54 -1.75
CA GLY A 105 -4.26 -5.18 -0.54
C GLY A 105 -5.17 -4.97 0.66
N LEU A 106 -4.69 -5.29 1.86
CA LEU A 106 -5.40 -5.02 3.11
C LEU A 106 -4.47 -4.37 4.13
N SER A 107 -4.92 -3.27 4.74
CA SER A 107 -4.22 -2.68 5.88
C SER A 107 -4.39 -3.51 7.14
N VAL A 108 -3.31 -3.71 7.90
CA VAL A 108 -3.31 -4.34 9.22
C VAL A 108 -2.73 -3.39 10.27
N GLU A 109 -3.37 -3.35 11.43
CA GLU A 109 -3.11 -2.38 12.51
C GLU A 109 -2.73 -3.03 13.85
N ASN A 110 -2.93 -4.34 13.99
CA ASN A 110 -2.54 -5.13 15.17
C ASN A 110 -2.23 -6.60 14.82
N ASP A 111 -1.65 -7.32 15.79
CA ASP A 111 -1.23 -8.73 15.62
C ASP A 111 -2.41 -9.67 15.32
N GLN A 112 -3.59 -9.39 15.87
CA GLN A 112 -4.78 -10.23 15.62
C GLN A 112 -5.20 -10.12 14.15
N GLN A 113 -5.25 -8.90 13.60
CA GLN A 113 -5.56 -8.68 12.18
C GLN A 113 -4.51 -9.32 11.26
N LEU A 114 -3.23 -9.32 11.66
CA LEU A 114 -2.18 -10.01 10.90
C LEU A 114 -2.43 -11.53 10.84
N LEU A 115 -2.82 -12.14 11.97
CA LEU A 115 -3.15 -13.57 12.03
C LEU A 115 -4.42 -13.89 11.22
N ASP A 116 -5.46 -13.06 11.36
CA ASP A 116 -6.73 -13.26 10.65
C ASP A 116 -6.54 -13.14 9.12
N ALA A 117 -5.64 -12.26 8.69
CA ALA A 117 -5.33 -12.05 7.27
C ALA A 117 -4.66 -13.26 6.59
N GLU A 118 -4.07 -14.21 7.33
CA GLU A 118 -3.48 -15.42 6.73
C GLU A 118 -4.52 -16.29 5.99
N ALA A 119 -5.78 -16.22 6.41
CA ALA A 119 -6.89 -16.95 5.82
C ALA A 119 -7.69 -16.13 4.79
N MET A 120 -7.35 -14.85 4.58
CA MET A 120 -8.09 -13.95 3.71
C MET A 120 -7.58 -14.00 2.26
N PRO A 121 -8.44 -13.72 1.26
CA PRO A 121 -8.08 -13.78 -0.17
C PRO A 121 -7.32 -12.53 -0.65
N VAL A 122 -6.32 -12.09 0.11
CA VAL A 122 -5.53 -10.87 -0.13
C VAL A 122 -4.13 -11.19 -0.65
N ASP A 123 -3.59 -10.33 -1.51
CA ASP A 123 -2.30 -10.52 -2.17
C ASP A 123 -1.12 -9.90 -1.41
N TYR A 124 -1.39 -8.84 -0.63
CA TYR A 124 -0.40 -8.20 0.23
C TYR A 124 -1.04 -7.48 1.43
N LEU A 125 -0.22 -7.22 2.45
CA LEU A 125 -0.64 -6.49 3.64
C LEU A 125 0.09 -5.16 3.75
N GLY A 126 -0.66 -4.09 4.04
CA GLY A 126 -0.13 -2.78 4.39
C GLY A 126 -0.01 -2.65 5.90
N SER A 127 1.20 -2.44 6.43
CA SER A 127 1.36 -2.17 7.87
C SER A 127 1.40 -0.67 8.13
N VAL A 128 0.60 -0.21 9.10
CA VAL A 128 0.77 1.12 9.68
C VAL A 128 1.92 1.15 10.70
N PRO A 129 2.65 2.26 10.87
CA PRO A 129 3.86 2.33 11.72
C PRO A 129 3.66 1.99 13.22
N SER A 130 2.43 1.92 13.72
CA SER A 130 2.15 1.53 15.12
C SER A 130 2.59 0.09 15.44
N LEU A 131 2.52 -0.82 14.46
CA LEU A 131 3.01 -2.21 14.56
C LEU A 131 4.55 -2.31 14.49
N LEU A 132 5.21 -1.32 13.89
CA LEU A 132 6.68 -1.27 13.77
C LEU A 132 7.36 -0.67 15.01
N ARG A 133 6.59 -0.15 15.97
CA ARG A 133 7.14 0.22 17.29
C ARG A 133 7.49 -1.09 17.99
N ARG A 134 8.79 -1.29 18.29
CA ARG A 134 9.26 -2.34 19.20
C ARG A 134 8.26 -2.49 20.36
N PRO A 135 7.89 -3.71 20.79
CA PRO A 135 7.09 -3.85 21.99
C PRO A 135 7.76 -3.04 23.09
N LYS A 136 6.99 -2.17 23.78
CA LYS A 136 7.52 -1.44 24.94
C LYS A 136 8.20 -2.48 25.82
N PRO A 137 9.48 -2.29 26.23
CA PRO A 137 10.09 -3.22 27.16
C PRO A 137 9.15 -3.28 28.37
N ILE A 138 8.62 -4.47 28.64
CA ILE A 138 7.82 -4.70 29.84
C ILE A 138 8.70 -4.22 31.00
N SER A 139 8.24 -3.21 31.72
CA SER A 139 8.92 -2.77 32.93
C SER A 139 8.91 -3.96 33.88
N ARG A 140 10.10 -4.50 34.10
CA ARG A 140 10.33 -5.69 34.91
C ARG A 140 9.98 -5.35 36.35
N LYS A 141 8.73 -5.57 36.79
CA LYS A 141 8.47 -5.75 38.22
C LYS A 141 9.24 -7.00 38.64
N ARG A 142 10.18 -6.82 39.57
CA ARG A 142 10.99 -7.89 40.14
C ARG A 142 10.07 -8.93 40.76
N GLY A 143 10.21 -10.18 40.32
CA GLY A 143 9.70 -11.37 41.00
C GLY A 143 8.63 -12.14 40.23
N ALA A 144 9.06 -13.02 39.33
CA ALA A 144 8.53 -14.38 39.12
C ALA A 144 9.12 -14.92 37.81
N LEU A 145 9.89 -16.01 37.91
CA LEU A 145 10.29 -16.81 36.77
C LEU A 145 9.04 -17.51 36.19
N THR A 146 8.77 -17.32 34.90
CA THR A 146 8.41 -18.44 34.03
C THR A 146 9.09 -18.23 32.68
N ALA A 147 9.92 -19.20 32.31
CA ALA A 147 10.56 -19.26 31.02
C ALA A 147 9.52 -19.55 29.94
N TRP A 148 9.55 -18.78 28.85
CA TRP A 148 9.01 -19.22 27.57
C TRP A 148 10.15 -19.28 26.57
N HIS A 149 10.73 -20.46 26.48
CA HIS A 149 11.52 -20.90 25.35
C HIS A 149 10.55 -21.60 24.39
N LYS A 150 10.29 -21.02 23.21
CA LYS A 150 9.74 -21.75 22.07
C LYS A 150 10.70 -21.63 20.88
N PRO A 151 11.64 -22.58 20.74
CA PRO A 151 12.45 -22.68 19.54
C PRO A 151 11.66 -23.43 18.46
N SER A 152 10.69 -22.77 17.82
CA SER A 152 10.05 -23.25 16.58
C SER A 152 9.00 -22.26 16.07
N LEU A 153 9.44 -21.16 15.47
CA LEU A 153 8.64 -20.43 14.46
C LEU A 153 9.45 -20.44 13.17
N ARG A 154 9.57 -21.63 12.59
CA ARG A 154 9.87 -21.74 11.17
C ARG A 154 8.53 -21.55 10.46
N VAL A 155 8.17 -20.29 10.24
CA VAL A 155 7.02 -19.90 9.42
C VAL A 155 7.26 -20.49 8.02
N ARG A 156 6.64 -21.63 7.72
CA ARG A 156 6.46 -22.11 6.35
C ARG A 156 5.14 -21.52 5.87
N SER A 157 5.10 -20.21 5.66
CA SER A 157 3.96 -19.54 5.05
C SER A 157 4.00 -19.78 3.54
N ARG A 158 2.84 -20.14 2.96
CA ARG A 158 2.62 -20.05 1.50
C ARG A 158 2.63 -18.60 1.01
N LEU A 159 2.48 -17.63 1.92
CA LEU A 159 2.68 -16.21 1.68
C LEU A 159 4.17 -15.90 1.86
N SER A 160 4.91 -15.82 0.76
CA SER A 160 6.19 -15.12 0.74
C SER A 160 6.01 -13.70 1.29
N PRO A 161 6.92 -13.20 2.14
CA PRO A 161 6.66 -12.11 3.08
C PRO A 161 6.62 -10.77 2.35
N LEU A 162 5.43 -10.24 2.09
CA LEU A 162 5.28 -8.89 1.53
C LEU A 162 4.34 -8.10 2.43
N VAL A 163 4.77 -7.89 3.68
CA VAL A 163 4.26 -6.79 4.50
C VAL A 163 4.90 -5.52 3.97
N VAL A 164 4.10 -4.67 3.32
CA VAL A 164 4.55 -3.40 2.76
C VAL A 164 4.30 -2.31 3.79
N SER A 165 5.37 -1.60 4.20
CA SER A 165 5.22 -0.41 5.04
C SER A 165 4.68 0.72 4.17
N ILE A 166 3.40 1.04 4.31
CA ILE A 166 2.78 2.17 3.62
C ILE A 166 3.17 3.43 4.39
N CYS A 167 4.30 4.05 4.01
CA CYS A 167 4.69 5.33 4.56
C CYS A 167 3.79 6.41 3.93
N ARG A 168 3.06 7.13 4.78
CA ARG A 168 1.97 8.05 4.41
C ARG A 168 2.39 9.22 3.49
N THR A 169 3.68 9.38 3.25
CA THR A 169 4.25 10.28 2.24
C THR A 169 5.68 9.82 2.01
N LEU A 170 6.00 9.30 0.82
CA LEU A 170 7.39 9.29 0.39
C LEU A 170 7.67 10.65 -0.27
N LEU A 171 7.97 11.65 0.56
CA LEU A 171 8.62 12.87 0.10
C LEU A 171 10.01 12.49 -0.39
N ILE A 172 10.14 12.18 -1.68
CA ILE A 172 11.44 12.12 -2.33
C ILE A 172 11.95 13.57 -2.41
N PHE A 173 12.80 13.96 -1.46
CA PHE A 173 13.65 15.13 -1.64
C PHE A 173 14.66 14.80 -2.75
N MET A 174 14.43 15.29 -3.97
CA MET A 174 15.52 15.44 -4.94
C MET A 174 16.36 16.67 -4.56
N PRO A 175 17.69 16.61 -4.63
CA PRO A 175 18.53 17.77 -4.39
C PRO A 175 18.27 18.80 -5.48
N LEU A 176 18.02 20.05 -5.07
CA LEU A 176 18.02 21.21 -5.96
C LEU A 176 19.30 21.17 -6.80
N ALA A 177 19.13 21.08 -8.12
CA ALA A 177 20.19 21.33 -9.07
C ALA A 177 20.80 22.70 -8.76
N GLN A 178 22.03 22.71 -8.25
CA GLN A 178 22.83 23.92 -8.29
C GLN A 178 23.24 24.13 -9.75
N THR A 179 22.56 25.07 -10.39
CA THR A 179 23.06 25.73 -11.58
C THR A 179 24.34 26.46 -11.22
N VAL A 180 25.48 26.03 -11.76
CA VAL A 180 26.53 26.94 -12.22
C VAL A 180 27.18 26.31 -13.46
N SER A 181 26.93 26.93 -14.62
CA SER A 181 27.79 26.85 -15.81
C SER A 181 28.54 28.19 -15.92
N PRO A 182 29.62 28.27 -16.70
CA PRO A 182 30.78 27.39 -16.82
C PRO A 182 31.95 27.79 -15.90
#